data_AF-A0A800F6Z7-F1
#
_entry.id   AF-A0A800F6Z7-F1
#
_cell.length_a   1.000
_cell.length_b   1.000
_cell.length_c   1.000
_cell.angle_alpha   90.00
_cell.angle_beta   90.00
_cell.angle_gamma   90.00
#
_symmetry.space_group_name_H-M   'P 1'
#
loop_
_entity.id
_entity.type
_entity.pdbx_description
1 polymer ?
#
loop_
_entity_poly.entity_id
_entity_poly.type
_entity_poly.pdbx_seq_one_letter_code
_entity_poly.pdbx_strand_id
1 'polypeptide(L)'
;MDSQHCQEGWTLYQIPGPNMKGADVRADFHYYNWVDIYDTLGLGENVPIANGSGSDSLLVLDPQTEEWVVMRVPYPMGFYSRGLDGRIDDPDGGWKGRGVWANYGTNFNWHTEGARARPARWSSSRSDPTRSPDRATSLRSTRRIGIGRGACGD
;
A
#
# COMPACT_ATOMS: atom_id res chain seq x y z
N MET A 1 14.07 -16.47 6.37
CA MET A 1 14.31 -15.19 5.69
C MET A 1 15.80 -14.90 5.87
N ASP A 2 16.67 -15.54 5.08
CA ASP A 2 18.08 -15.10 5.05
C ASP A 2 18.18 -14.01 3.98
N SER A 3 17.71 -12.82 4.33
CA SER A 3 18.03 -11.61 3.58
C SER A 3 19.46 -11.22 3.95
N GLN A 4 20.25 -10.74 2.98
CA GLN A 4 21.59 -10.18 3.21
C GLN A 4 21.59 -8.88 4.06
N HIS A 5 20.44 -8.54 4.64
CA HIS A 5 20.23 -7.41 5.53
C HIS A 5 20.14 -7.94 6.96
N CYS A 6 20.86 -7.32 7.88
CA CYS A 6 20.90 -7.75 9.28
C CYS A 6 19.51 -7.65 9.88
N GLN A 7 18.99 -8.76 10.42
CA GLN A 7 17.61 -8.81 10.94
C GLN A 7 17.45 -7.92 12.18
N GLU A 8 18.53 -7.68 12.91
CA GLU A 8 18.60 -6.89 14.14
C GLU A 8 18.29 -5.41 13.88
N GLY A 9 18.56 -4.92 12.67
CA GLY A 9 18.29 -3.52 12.30
C GLY A 9 16.81 -3.23 12.00
N TRP A 10 15.96 -4.25 11.92
CA TRP A 10 14.58 -4.13 11.45
C TRP A 10 13.58 -4.69 12.45
N THR A 11 12.53 -3.91 12.70
CA THR A 11 11.33 -4.41 13.37
C THR A 11 10.30 -4.79 12.32
N LEU A 12 9.87 -6.06 12.30
CA LEU A 12 8.90 -6.59 11.35
C LEU A 12 7.50 -6.63 11.96
N TYR A 13 6.58 -5.87 11.38
CA TYR A 13 5.18 -5.80 11.77
C TYR A 13 4.32 -6.71 10.89
N GLN A 14 3.49 -7.54 11.52
CA GLN A 14 2.56 -8.41 10.81
C GLN A 14 1.31 -7.63 10.43
N ILE A 15 0.91 -7.74 9.16
CA ILE A 15 -0.22 -7.01 8.61
C ILE A 15 -1.55 -7.57 9.19
N PRO A 16 -2.56 -6.73 9.46
CA PRO A 16 -3.88 -7.20 9.87
C PRO A 16 -4.57 -8.00 8.76
N GLY A 17 -5.32 -9.03 9.13
CA GLY A 17 -6.12 -9.81 8.18
C GLY A 17 -6.30 -11.27 8.56
N PRO A 18 -7.15 -12.01 7.83
CA PRO A 18 -7.39 -13.42 8.09
C PRO A 18 -6.20 -14.29 7.67
N ASN A 19 -6.08 -15.45 8.30
CA ASN A 19 -5.20 -16.53 7.85
C ASN A 19 -6.01 -17.54 7.03
N MET A 20 -5.34 -18.20 6.07
CA MET A 20 -5.92 -19.38 5.44
C MET A 20 -5.84 -20.58 6.39
N LYS A 21 -6.74 -21.56 6.24
CA LYS A 21 -6.75 -22.76 7.08
C LYS A 21 -5.40 -23.47 7.02
N GLY A 22 -4.78 -23.68 8.19
CA GLY A 22 -3.48 -24.35 8.31
C GLY A 22 -2.27 -23.47 7.98
N ALA A 23 -2.45 -22.16 7.76
CA ALA A 23 -1.36 -21.22 7.56
C ALA A 23 -1.21 -20.28 8.78
N ASP A 24 0.04 -19.99 9.14
CA ASP A 24 0.39 -18.96 10.14
C ASP A 24 0.67 -17.59 9.50
N VAL A 25 0.57 -17.51 8.17
CA VAL A 25 0.77 -16.29 7.40
C VAL A 25 -0.56 -15.68 6.97
N ARG A 26 -0.60 -14.35 6.94
CA ARG A 26 -1.79 -13.57 6.57
C ARG A 26 -2.10 -13.76 5.10
N ALA A 27 -3.39 -13.82 4.78
CA ALA A 27 -3.86 -14.09 3.42
C ALA A 27 -3.82 -12.87 2.48
N ASP A 28 -3.61 -11.66 3.02
CA ASP A 28 -3.71 -10.42 2.23
C ASP A 28 -2.53 -10.19 1.30
N PHE A 29 -2.81 -9.84 0.05
CA PHE A 29 -1.81 -9.71 -0.99
C PHE A 29 -1.29 -8.26 -1.05
N HIS A 30 0.04 -8.11 -0.97
CA HIS A 30 0.70 -6.80 -1.01
C HIS A 30 1.63 -6.72 -2.22
N TYR A 31 1.27 -5.91 -3.21
CA TYR A 31 2.06 -5.79 -4.42
C TYR A 31 3.30 -4.91 -4.22
N TYR A 32 3.18 -3.77 -3.54
CA TYR A 32 4.30 -2.91 -3.15
C TYR A 32 4.11 -2.37 -1.72
N ASN A 33 5.26 -2.05 -1.12
CA ASN A 33 5.36 -1.19 0.07
C ASN A 33 5.85 0.19 -0.39
N TRP A 34 5.30 1.23 0.22
CA TRP A 34 5.61 2.63 -0.06
C TRP A 34 5.87 3.37 1.25
N VAL A 35 6.58 4.50 1.20
CA VAL A 35 6.85 5.33 2.38
C VAL A 35 6.44 6.76 2.07
N ASP A 36 5.58 7.34 2.92
CA ASP A 36 5.18 8.73 2.84
C ASP A 36 6.26 9.64 3.43
N ILE A 37 7.26 9.97 2.64
CA ILE A 37 8.40 10.75 3.12
C ILE A 37 7.98 12.20 3.46
N TYR A 38 6.95 12.73 2.80
CA TYR A 38 6.61 14.16 2.82
C TYR A 38 5.25 14.47 3.47
N ASP A 39 4.67 13.54 4.23
CA ASP A 39 3.37 13.75 4.89
C ASP A 39 2.23 14.09 3.89
N THR A 40 2.20 13.39 2.76
CA THR A 40 1.17 13.58 1.73
C THR A 40 -0.23 13.17 2.22
N LEU A 41 -0.33 12.19 3.13
CA LEU A 41 -1.60 11.80 3.75
C LEU A 41 -2.02 12.66 4.96
N GLY A 42 -1.14 13.50 5.49
CA GLY A 42 -1.40 14.21 6.75
C GLY A 42 -1.33 13.30 7.99
N LEU A 43 -0.67 12.14 7.88
CA LEU A 43 -0.48 11.16 8.96
C LEU A 43 0.91 11.24 9.60
N GLY A 44 1.77 12.13 9.11
CA GLY A 44 3.16 12.28 9.51
C GLY A 44 4.15 11.98 8.38
N GLU A 45 5.38 12.44 8.57
CA GLU A 45 6.49 12.13 7.68
C GLU A 45 7.08 10.74 7.96
N ASN A 46 7.62 10.12 6.91
CA ASN A 46 8.25 8.79 6.93
C ASN A 46 7.31 7.65 7.35
N VAL A 47 6.04 7.75 6.98
CA VAL A 47 5.02 6.76 7.34
C VAL A 47 5.00 5.61 6.30
N PRO A 48 5.28 4.36 6.69
CA PRO A 48 5.23 3.23 5.77
C PRO A 48 3.78 2.79 5.48
N ILE A 49 3.54 2.43 4.23
CA ILE A 49 2.24 2.01 3.69
C ILE A 49 2.42 0.72 2.91
N ALA A 50 1.72 -0.34 3.30
CA ALA A 50 1.53 -1.52 2.45
C ALA A 50 0.27 -1.37 1.62
N ASN A 51 0.36 -1.84 0.38
CA ASN A 51 -0.80 -1.96 -0.47
C ASN A 51 -1.63 -3.19 -0.05
N GLY A 52 -2.87 -3.00 0.41
CA GLY A 52 -3.83 -4.09 0.67
C GLY A 52 -4.52 -4.53 -0.61
N SER A 53 -3.75 -4.98 -1.61
CA SER A 53 -4.24 -5.31 -2.95
C SER A 53 -5.29 -6.43 -2.94
N GLY A 54 -5.24 -7.34 -1.97
CA GLY A 54 -6.23 -8.40 -1.78
C GLY A 54 -7.42 -7.99 -0.90
N SER A 55 -7.32 -6.88 -0.17
CA SER A 55 -8.29 -6.41 0.83
C SER A 55 -8.95 -5.08 0.47
N ASP A 56 -8.75 -4.62 -0.77
CA ASP A 56 -9.25 -3.35 -1.30
C ASP A 56 -8.92 -2.16 -0.39
N SER A 57 -7.68 -2.11 0.12
CA SER A 57 -7.29 -1.13 1.13
C SER A 57 -5.85 -0.62 0.98
N LEU A 58 -5.56 0.51 1.62
CA LEU A 58 -4.22 0.98 1.92
C LEU A 58 -3.98 0.80 3.42
N LEU A 59 -2.89 0.12 3.76
CA LEU A 59 -2.55 -0.27 5.12
C LEU A 59 -1.40 0.60 5.59
N VAL A 60 -1.70 1.58 6.40
CA VAL A 60 -0.73 2.52 6.95
C VAL A 60 -0.30 2.00 8.31
N LEU A 61 1.01 1.93 8.54
CA LEU A 61 1.55 1.59 9.85
C LEU A 61 2.06 2.88 10.50
N ASP A 62 1.41 3.28 11.59
CA ASP A 62 1.87 4.42 12.37
C ASP A 62 3.14 4.02 13.14
N PRO A 63 4.30 4.65 12.87
CA PRO A 63 5.55 4.29 13.54
C PRO A 63 5.55 4.65 15.04
N GLN A 64 4.70 5.56 15.50
CA GLN A 64 4.67 5.97 16.92
C GLN A 64 3.83 5.01 17.76
N THR A 65 2.66 4.64 17.25
CA THR A 65 1.72 3.77 17.98
C THR A 65 1.91 2.28 17.65
N GLU A 66 2.61 1.97 16.56
CA GLU A 66 2.75 0.62 16.01
C GLU A 66 1.41 0.00 15.58
N GLU A 67 0.39 0.84 15.41
CA GLU A 67 -0.95 0.43 15.01
C GLU A 67 -1.17 0.58 13.50
N TRP A 68 -2.08 -0.24 12.99
CA TRP A 68 -2.46 -0.24 11.58
C TRP A 68 -3.71 0.60 11.35
N VAL A 69 -3.57 1.63 10.52
CA VAL A 69 -4.69 2.40 9.98
C VAL A 69 -5.06 1.82 8.61
N VAL A 70 -6.30 1.34 8.48
CA VAL A 70 -6.80 0.70 7.26
C VAL A 70 -7.72 1.67 6.52
N MET A 71 -7.22 2.23 5.41
CA MET A 71 -7.99 3.14 4.56
C MET A 71 -8.64 2.34 3.43
N ARG A 72 -9.97 2.48 3.28
CA ARG A 72 -10.73 1.80 2.22
C ARG A 72 -11.44 2.82 1.35
N VAL A 73 -11.44 2.57 0.06
CA VAL A 73 -12.25 3.31 -0.89
C VAL A 73 -13.66 2.71 -0.87
N PRO A 74 -14.70 3.48 -0.49
CA PRO A 74 -16.04 2.92 -0.33
C PRO A 74 -16.72 2.57 -1.66
N TYR A 75 -16.30 3.17 -2.77
CA TYR A 75 -16.86 2.93 -4.10
C TYR A 75 -15.91 3.42 -5.21
N PRO A 76 -15.84 2.78 -6.39
CA PRO A 76 -16.49 1.51 -6.79
C PRO A 76 -15.86 0.27 -6.14
N MET A 77 -16.62 -0.83 -6.05
CA MET A 77 -16.13 -2.05 -5.41
C MET A 77 -15.00 -2.73 -6.20
N GLY A 78 -14.02 -3.25 -5.46
CA GLY A 78 -12.79 -3.85 -5.98
C GLY A 78 -11.75 -2.77 -6.26
N PHE A 79 -10.92 -2.46 -5.28
CA PHE A 79 -9.81 -1.50 -5.31
C PHE A 79 -8.47 -2.27 -5.26
N TYR A 80 -8.10 -2.84 -6.41
CA TYR A 80 -6.85 -3.57 -6.58
C TYR A 80 -5.72 -2.60 -6.89
N SER A 81 -5.13 -2.03 -5.84
CA SER A 81 -3.98 -1.16 -5.99
C SER A 81 -2.68 -1.94 -6.10
N ARG A 82 -1.68 -1.38 -6.80
CA ARG A 82 -0.37 -2.01 -6.93
C ARG A 82 0.75 -1.10 -6.48
N GLY A 83 0.56 0.20 -6.57
CA GLY A 83 1.50 1.22 -6.17
C GLY A 83 0.75 2.51 -5.90
N LEU A 84 1.47 3.42 -5.27
CA LEU A 84 0.99 4.67 -4.71
C LEU A 84 1.95 5.79 -5.13
N ASP A 85 1.42 6.99 -5.28
CA ASP A 85 2.19 8.22 -5.42
C ASP A 85 1.48 9.36 -4.71
N GLY A 86 2.22 10.34 -4.21
CA GLY A 86 1.66 11.47 -3.45
C GLY A 86 2.09 12.81 -4.04
N ARG A 87 1.20 13.80 -4.01
CA ARG A 87 1.49 15.16 -4.46
C ARG A 87 0.99 16.18 -3.45
N ILE A 88 1.80 17.20 -3.21
CA ILE A 88 1.48 18.36 -2.38
C ILE A 88 1.42 19.57 -3.32
N ASP A 89 0.21 20.06 -3.54
CA ASP A 89 -0.07 21.26 -4.33
C ASP A 89 0.03 22.54 -3.49
N ASP A 90 -0.39 22.48 -2.21
CA ASP A 90 -0.30 23.57 -1.24
C ASP A 90 -0.02 23.00 0.16
N PRO A 91 1.17 23.24 0.75
CA PRO A 91 1.51 22.73 2.07
C PRO A 91 0.65 23.35 3.19
N ASP A 92 0.16 24.58 3.02
CA ASP A 92 -0.66 25.31 3.99
C ASP A 92 -2.17 25.08 3.76
N GLY A 93 -2.54 24.49 2.63
CA GLY A 93 -3.91 24.16 2.24
C GLY A 93 -4.54 22.98 3.01
N GLY A 94 -3.82 22.41 3.98
CA GLY A 94 -4.24 21.24 4.75
C GLY A 94 -4.53 20.03 3.85
N TRP A 95 -5.55 19.24 4.18
CA TRP A 95 -5.91 18.03 3.42
C TRP A 95 -6.32 18.30 1.96
N LYS A 96 -6.73 19.53 1.62
CA LYS A 96 -7.12 19.90 0.25
C LYS A 96 -5.94 20.23 -0.65
N GLY A 97 -4.82 20.65 -0.06
CA GLY A 97 -3.58 20.95 -0.78
C GLY A 97 -2.72 19.73 -1.00
N ARG A 98 -3.18 18.54 -0.59
CA ARG A 98 -2.45 17.28 -0.67
C ARG A 98 -3.32 16.23 -1.32
N GLY A 99 -2.71 15.25 -1.97
CA GLY A 99 -3.43 14.14 -2.54
C GLY A 99 -2.55 12.92 -2.67
N VAL A 100 -3.21 11.78 -2.62
CA VAL A 100 -2.57 10.48 -2.83
C VAL A 100 -3.29 9.72 -3.93
N TRP A 101 -2.46 9.04 -4.70
CA TRP A 101 -2.77 8.50 -6.00
C TRP A 101 -2.27 7.04 -6.10
N ALA A 102 -3.07 6.08 -5.65
CA ALA A 102 -2.96 4.64 -5.90
C ALA A 102 -3.49 4.14 -7.26
N ASN A 103 -2.72 3.42 -8.07
CA ASN A 103 -3.24 2.89 -9.33
C ASN A 103 -4.42 1.91 -9.14
N TYR A 104 -5.36 1.85 -10.08
CA TYR A 104 -6.30 0.72 -10.19
C TYR A 104 -5.81 -0.30 -11.23
N GLY A 105 -5.33 -1.46 -10.77
CA GLY A 105 -4.60 -2.42 -11.61
C GLY A 105 -5.09 -3.86 -11.52
N THR A 106 -6.41 -4.10 -11.48
CA THR A 106 -6.92 -5.49 -11.48
C THR A 106 -6.63 -6.18 -12.81
N ASN A 107 -6.20 -7.45 -12.77
CA ASN A 107 -6.07 -8.27 -13.99
C ASN A 107 -7.44 -8.77 -14.48
N PHE A 108 -8.41 -8.86 -13.59
CA PHE A 108 -9.72 -9.46 -13.83
C PHE A 108 -10.79 -8.37 -13.91
N ASN A 109 -10.67 -7.49 -14.90
CA ASN A 109 -11.55 -6.33 -15.06
C ASN A 109 -13.04 -6.69 -15.11
N TRP A 110 -13.39 -7.92 -15.53
CA TRP A 110 -14.77 -8.43 -15.56
C TRP A 110 -15.35 -8.81 -14.18
N HIS A 111 -14.53 -8.84 -13.12
CA HIS A 111 -14.99 -8.97 -11.73
C HIS A 111 -15.23 -7.61 -11.06
N THR A 112 -14.92 -6.51 -11.76
CA THR A 112 -15.17 -5.16 -11.25
C THR A 112 -16.64 -4.79 -11.42
N GLU A 113 -17.14 -4.02 -10.47
CA GLU A 113 -18.49 -3.47 -10.54
C GLU A 113 -18.72 -2.69 -11.86
N GLY A 114 -19.76 -3.06 -12.62
CA GLY A 114 -20.09 -2.41 -13.90
C GLY A 114 -19.31 -2.91 -15.12
N ALA A 115 -18.56 -4.00 -15.03
CA ALA A 115 -17.66 -4.49 -16.09
C ALA A 115 -18.31 -5.19 -17.29
N ARG A 116 -19.53 -4.82 -17.69
CA ARG A 116 -20.05 -5.17 -19.01
C ARG A 116 -19.34 -4.31 -20.06
N ALA A 117 -18.37 -4.90 -20.74
CA ALA A 117 -17.76 -4.40 -21.99
C ALA A 117 -17.24 -2.95 -21.95
N ARG A 118 -16.44 -2.58 -20.95
CA ARG A 118 -15.69 -1.32 -20.99
C ARG A 118 -14.19 -1.61 -21.02
N PRO A 119 -13.44 -1.16 -22.04
CA PRO A 119 -11.99 -1.23 -21.99
C PRO A 119 -11.47 -0.47 -20.76
N ALA A 120 -10.34 -0.93 -20.21
CA ALA A 120 -9.72 -0.38 -19.01
C ALA A 120 -9.75 1.15 -19.04
N ARG A 121 -10.44 1.75 -18.08
CA ARG A 121 -10.56 3.19 -17.95
C ARG A 121 -9.57 3.62 -16.88
N TRP A 122 -8.70 4.60 -17.19
CA TRP A 122 -8.10 5.44 -16.16
C TRP A 122 -9.26 6.02 -15.35
N SER A 123 -9.52 5.48 -14.16
CA SER A 123 -10.36 6.21 -13.22
C SER A 123 -9.50 7.39 -12.80
N SER A 124 -9.90 8.58 -13.27
CA SER A 124 -9.51 9.79 -12.58
C SER A 124 -10.49 9.89 -11.45
N SER A 125 -9.95 10.11 -10.28
CA SER A 125 -10.66 10.92 -9.35
C SER A 125 -9.70 11.97 -8.93
N ARG A 126 -10.33 12.99 -8.42
CA ARG A 126 -9.68 13.91 -7.53
C ARG A 126 -9.59 13.16 -6.20
N SER A 127 -8.78 12.10 -6.21
CA SER A 127 -8.92 10.77 -5.57
C SER A 127 -9.05 9.59 -6.55
N ASP A 128 -8.52 9.58 -7.78
CA ASP A 128 -8.23 8.33 -8.49
C ASP A 128 -7.08 8.50 -9.49
N PRO A 129 -6.24 7.47 -9.53
CA PRO A 129 -4.89 7.51 -10.02
C PRO A 129 -4.67 6.35 -10.97
N THR A 130 -4.09 6.55 -12.13
CA THR A 130 -3.80 5.40 -13.00
C THR A 130 -2.54 5.61 -13.80
N ARG A 131 -1.46 5.95 -13.09
CA ARG A 131 -0.08 5.55 -13.37
C ARG A 131 0.11 4.64 -14.60
N SER A 132 1.16 4.91 -15.37
CA SER A 132 1.85 3.92 -16.21
C SER A 132 3.36 4.08 -16.01
N PRO A 133 4.22 3.08 -16.28
CA PRO A 133 4.07 1.62 -16.20
C PRO A 133 5.17 0.96 -15.33
N ASP A 134 5.11 -0.37 -15.22
CA ASP A 134 6.20 -1.39 -15.24
C ASP A 134 7.52 -1.15 -14.48
N ARG A 135 8.16 -2.09 -13.78
CA ARG A 135 8.25 -3.57 -13.85
C ARG A 135 8.95 -4.00 -12.53
N ALA A 136 8.62 -5.14 -11.92
CA ALA A 136 9.56 -5.75 -10.97
C ALA A 136 9.42 -7.28 -10.87
N THR A 137 10.60 -7.87 -10.77
CA THR A 137 10.93 -9.29 -10.73
C THR A 137 10.57 -9.92 -9.39
N SER A 138 10.15 -11.18 -9.48
CA SER A 138 9.73 -12.08 -8.40
C SER A 138 10.84 -12.38 -7.39
N LEU A 139 10.57 -12.14 -6.10
CA LEU A 139 11.21 -12.79 -4.95
C LEU A 139 10.14 -13.12 -3.90
N ARG A 140 10.22 -14.32 -3.32
CA ARG A 140 9.26 -14.83 -2.32
C ARG A 140 9.29 -13.97 -1.06
N SER A 141 8.31 -13.08 -0.92
CA SER A 141 8.18 -12.15 0.20
C SER A 141 7.33 -12.75 1.32
N THR A 142 7.83 -12.61 2.55
CA THR A 142 7.06 -12.86 3.77
C THR A 142 6.27 -11.58 4.05
N ARG A 143 4.95 -11.70 4.27
CA ARG A 143 4.00 -10.57 4.35
C ARG A 143 4.12 -9.83 5.69
N ARG A 144 5.21 -9.08 5.86
CA ARG A 144 5.46 -8.17 6.99
C ARG A 144 6.05 -6.87 6.45
N ILE A 145 5.71 -5.74 7.07
CA ILE A 145 6.43 -4.47 6.84
C ILE A 145 7.58 -4.41 7.83
N GLY A 146 8.79 -4.12 7.34
CA GLY A 146 9.93 -3.82 8.19
C GLY A 146 10.15 -2.31 8.31
N ILE A 147 10.31 -1.82 9.53
CA ILE A 147 10.84 -0.47 9.80
C ILE A 147 12.28 -0.63 10.29
N GLY A 148 13.23 -0.01 9.60
CA GLY A 148 14.63 0.01 10.01
C GLY A 148 14.83 1.06 11.11
N ARG A 149 15.29 0.65 12.30
CA ARG A 149 15.53 1.55 13.44
C ARG A 149 16.97 1.55 13.94
N GLY A 150 17.85 0.75 13.34
CA GLY A 150 19.25 0.65 13.75
C GLY A 150 20.19 0.32 12.58
N ALA A 151 21.46 0.67 12.75
CA ALA A 151 22.53 0.17 11.90
C ALA A 151 22.82 -1.30 12.25
N CYS A 152 23.18 -2.12 11.24
CA CYS A 152 23.86 -3.39 11.49
C CYS A 152 25.07 -3.12 12.39
N GLY A 153 25.20 -3.86 13.49
CA GLY A 153 26.40 -3.77 14.33
C GLY A 153 27.67 -4.10 13.53
N ASP A 154 28.77 -3.44 13.91
CA ASP A 154 30.14 -3.71 13.45
C ASP A 154 30.54 -5.20 13.60
#